data_AF-A0AAU8CXN2-F1
#
_entry.id   AF-A0AAU8CXN2-F1
#
_cell.length_a   1.000
_cell.length_b   1.000
_cell.length_c   1.000
_cell.angle_alpha   90.00
_cell.angle_beta   90.00
_cell.angle_gamma   90.00
#
_symmetry.space_group_name_H-M   'P 1'
#
loop_
_entity.id
_entity.type
_entity.pdbx_description
1 polymer ?
#
loop_
_entity_poly.entity_id
_entity_poly.type
_entity_poly.pdbx_seq_one_letter_code
_entity_poly.pdbx_strand_id
1 'polypeptide(L)'
;MRAKRLALLALVSPSVLISAPALAAAPLAPHRAVYDLVLDEASDRSGITGLSGRMVYEFNGSACEGYTVKFRFVTQIDTSENSRLTDQQTTTFEAADGKTFSFVTKSFTDQTLERELKGTARREADGLKVEIEKPEPNSVKLEGTQFPTQHLVELIGKANTGENFYETSIFDGSEDGDEVMTTTVVVGKKEPVEKSDPEAPALAGFAKEKFWPVDIAYFDEATEGGEEVPEYRISFKLHENGLTRDLVMDYNDFSMTGKLVNLTLFDPAPQNCNQ
;
A
#
# COMPACT_ATOMS: atom_id res chain seq x y z
N MET A 1 4.38 -17.34 -82.39
CA MET A 1 4.36 -16.33 -81.31
C MET A 1 3.53 -16.91 -80.16
N ARG A 2 4.16 -17.31 -79.05
CA ARG A 2 3.50 -17.95 -77.90
C ARG A 2 3.54 -16.98 -76.71
N ALA A 3 2.38 -16.50 -76.28
CA ALA A 3 2.22 -15.69 -75.08
C ALA A 3 2.26 -16.61 -73.84
N LYS A 4 3.18 -16.34 -72.90
CA LYS A 4 3.24 -17.00 -71.59
C LYS A 4 2.37 -16.22 -70.60
N ARG A 5 1.39 -16.91 -70.00
CA ARG A 5 0.59 -16.41 -68.87
C ARG A 5 1.45 -16.47 -67.60
N LEU A 6 1.54 -15.35 -66.88
CA LEU A 6 2.18 -15.24 -65.57
C LEU A 6 1.11 -15.51 -64.50
N ALA A 7 1.31 -16.54 -63.67
CA ALA A 7 0.46 -16.82 -62.52
C ALA A 7 1.08 -16.15 -61.28
N LEU A 8 0.33 -15.26 -60.64
CA LEU A 8 0.70 -14.57 -59.40
C LEU A 8 0.23 -15.45 -58.22
N LEU A 9 1.16 -16.04 -57.46
CA LEU A 9 0.85 -16.68 -56.18
C LEU A 9 0.79 -15.61 -55.09
N ALA A 10 -0.39 -15.41 -54.51
CA ALA A 10 -0.57 -14.62 -53.29
C ALA A 10 -0.11 -15.45 -52.07
N LEU A 11 0.95 -15.02 -51.40
CA LEU A 11 1.33 -15.55 -50.08
C LEU A 11 0.39 -14.95 -49.03
N VAL A 12 -0.41 -15.81 -48.39
CA VAL A 12 -1.17 -15.48 -47.18
C VAL A 12 -0.25 -15.74 -45.99
N SER A 13 0.28 -14.69 -45.37
CA SER A 13 0.98 -14.79 -44.08
C SER A 13 -0.04 -15.06 -42.96
N PRO A 14 0.16 -16.09 -42.12
CA PRO A 14 -0.65 -16.27 -40.93
C PRO A 14 -0.18 -15.28 -39.86
N SER A 15 -1.04 -14.32 -39.51
CA SER A 15 -0.86 -13.45 -38.35
C SER A 15 -0.95 -14.30 -37.08
N VAL A 16 0.19 -14.60 -36.48
CA VAL A 16 0.25 -15.22 -35.15
C VAL A 16 -0.12 -14.13 -34.14
N LEU A 17 -1.35 -14.17 -33.65
CA LEU A 17 -1.78 -13.40 -32.48
C LEU A 17 -1.03 -13.95 -31.27
N ILE A 18 0.03 -13.27 -30.85
CA ILE A 18 0.68 -13.53 -29.57
C ILE A 18 -0.28 -12.99 -28.51
N SER A 19 -1.07 -13.88 -27.91
CA SER A 19 -1.78 -13.58 -26.67
C SER A 19 -0.74 -13.28 -25.60
N ALA A 20 -0.54 -12.00 -25.29
CA ALA A 20 0.20 -11.63 -24.09
C ALA A 20 -0.50 -12.28 -22.89
N PRO A 21 0.23 -12.95 -21.98
CA PRO A 21 -0.38 -13.42 -20.75
C PRO A 21 -0.96 -12.19 -20.05
N ALA A 22 -2.26 -12.21 -19.77
CA ALA A 22 -2.83 -11.28 -18.81
C ALA A 22 -2.00 -11.44 -17.53
N LEU A 23 -1.37 -10.36 -17.06
CA LEU A 23 -0.76 -10.34 -15.75
C LEU A 23 -1.89 -10.72 -14.79
N ALA A 24 -1.89 -11.97 -14.31
CA ALA A 24 -2.80 -12.36 -13.27
C ALA A 24 -2.45 -11.46 -12.08
N ALA A 25 -3.38 -10.60 -11.68
CA ALA A 25 -3.18 -9.75 -10.52
C ALA A 25 -2.68 -10.64 -9.37
N ALA A 26 -1.67 -10.16 -8.64
CA ALA A 26 -1.15 -10.88 -7.47
C ALA A 26 -2.35 -11.29 -6.60
N PRO A 27 -2.50 -12.58 -6.24
CA PRO A 27 -3.64 -13.02 -5.48
C PRO A 27 -3.54 -12.48 -4.05
N LEU A 28 -4.06 -11.27 -3.83
CA LEU A 28 -4.09 -10.65 -2.52
C LEU A 28 -5.08 -11.43 -1.64
N ALA A 29 -4.60 -11.98 -0.53
CA ALA A 29 -5.42 -12.77 0.37
C ALA A 29 -6.20 -11.86 1.32
N PRO A 30 -7.54 -11.97 1.41
CA PRO A 30 -8.31 -11.32 2.46
C PRO A 30 -7.87 -11.78 3.85
N HIS A 31 -7.54 -10.83 4.73
CA HIS A 31 -7.02 -11.14 6.06
C HIS A 31 -7.23 -9.99 7.04
N ARG A 32 -7.06 -10.31 8.32
CA ARG A 32 -6.84 -9.34 9.41
C ARG A 32 -5.53 -9.63 10.10
N ALA A 33 -4.67 -8.62 10.17
CA ALA A 33 -3.42 -8.63 10.91
C ALA A 33 -3.49 -7.65 12.10
N VAL A 34 -3.02 -8.10 13.27
CA VAL A 34 -2.92 -7.30 14.49
C VAL A 34 -1.46 -7.20 14.87
N TYR A 35 -0.99 -5.98 15.11
CA TYR A 35 0.39 -5.69 15.45
C TYR A 35 0.45 -4.97 16.80
N ASP A 36 1.39 -5.38 17.63
CA ASP A 36 1.78 -4.60 18.81
C ASP A 36 2.86 -3.60 18.40
N LEU A 37 2.65 -2.33 18.77
CA LEU A 37 3.53 -1.23 18.43
C LEU A 37 4.39 -0.87 19.63
N VAL A 38 5.69 -0.67 19.41
CA VAL A 38 6.63 -0.22 20.44
C VAL A 38 7.62 0.78 19.86
N LEU A 39 8.04 1.74 20.69
CA LEU A 39 9.13 2.66 20.35
C LEU A 39 10.39 1.88 19.98
N ASP A 40 11.07 2.33 18.93
CA ASP A 40 12.36 1.81 18.51
C ASP A 40 13.46 2.83 18.82
N GLU A 41 13.46 3.95 18.11
CA GLU A 41 14.34 5.09 18.38
C GLU A 41 13.54 6.38 18.60
N ALA A 42 14.10 7.31 19.37
CA ALA A 42 13.56 8.66 19.54
C ALA A 42 14.72 9.64 19.71
N SER A 43 14.68 10.73 18.94
CA SER A 43 15.62 11.83 19.09
C SER A 43 15.31 12.68 20.33
N ASP A 44 16.31 13.38 20.87
CA ASP A 44 16.10 14.35 21.96
C ASP A 44 15.09 15.45 21.58
N ARG A 45 15.01 15.81 20.29
CA ARG A 45 14.08 16.82 19.77
C ARG A 45 12.62 16.37 19.85
N SER A 46 12.35 15.07 19.67
CA SER A 46 11.00 14.53 19.71
C SER A 46 10.33 14.70 21.08
N GLY A 47 11.13 14.72 22.16
CA GLY A 47 10.64 14.71 23.54
C GLY A 47 9.94 13.41 23.96
N ILE A 48 9.93 12.39 23.08
CA ILE A 48 9.30 11.11 23.32
C ILE A 48 10.19 10.27 24.24
N THR A 49 9.60 9.83 25.35
CA THR A 49 10.24 8.96 26.35
C THR A 49 9.71 7.53 26.30
N GLY A 50 8.55 7.32 25.66
CA GLY A 50 7.95 6.02 25.45
C GLY A 50 6.85 6.07 24.39
N LEU A 51 6.69 4.96 23.66
CA LEU A 51 5.59 4.75 22.74
C LEU A 51 5.17 3.29 22.83
N SER A 52 3.87 3.07 23.01
CA SER A 52 3.26 1.74 22.91
C SER A 52 1.91 1.84 22.23
N GLY A 53 1.49 0.77 21.58
CA GLY A 53 0.25 0.82 20.84
C GLY A 53 -0.17 -0.49 20.21
N ARG A 54 -1.21 -0.40 19.39
CA ARG A 54 -1.71 -1.52 18.60
C ARG A 54 -2.24 -1.03 17.27
N MET A 55 -1.90 -1.78 16.23
CA MET A 55 -2.40 -1.59 14.88
C MET A 55 -3.25 -2.79 14.47
N VAL A 56 -4.41 -2.53 13.86
CA VAL A 56 -5.27 -3.55 13.27
C VAL A 56 -5.48 -3.20 11.81
N TYR A 57 -5.13 -4.11 10.93
CA TYR A 57 -5.28 -3.98 9.48
C TYR A 57 -6.18 -5.10 8.98
N GLU A 58 -7.30 -4.75 8.35
CA GLU A 58 -8.20 -5.67 7.67
C GLU A 58 -8.21 -5.36 6.17
N PHE A 59 -7.86 -6.35 5.37
CA PHE A 59 -7.93 -6.32 3.91
C PHE A 59 -9.00 -7.29 3.44
N ASN A 60 -9.96 -6.80 2.65
CA ASN A 60 -11.07 -7.59 2.12
C ASN A 60 -11.34 -7.23 0.66
N GLY A 61 -12.02 -8.13 -0.05
CA GLY A 61 -12.48 -7.92 -1.41
C GLY A 61 -11.82 -8.84 -2.42
N SER A 62 -11.92 -8.49 -3.70
CA SER A 62 -11.41 -9.26 -4.82
C SER A 62 -11.16 -8.40 -6.04
N ALA A 63 -10.49 -8.99 -7.04
CA ALA A 63 -10.32 -8.38 -8.35
C ALA A 63 -11.64 -8.06 -9.08
N CYS A 64 -12.78 -8.62 -8.64
CA CYS A 64 -14.10 -8.36 -9.22
C CYS A 64 -14.88 -7.29 -8.46
N GLU A 65 -14.84 -7.35 -7.13
CA GLU A 65 -15.64 -6.48 -6.26
C GLU A 65 -14.94 -5.14 -5.95
N GLY A 66 -13.62 -5.10 -6.11
CA GLY A 66 -12.77 -4.06 -5.54
C GLY A 66 -12.28 -4.47 -4.14
N TYR A 67 -11.51 -3.60 -3.52
CA TYR A 67 -10.81 -3.87 -2.27
C TYR A 67 -11.22 -2.87 -1.21
N THR A 68 -11.53 -3.36 -0.01
CA THR A 68 -11.80 -2.54 1.18
C THR A 68 -10.68 -2.75 2.18
N VAL A 69 -10.10 -1.66 2.66
CA VAL A 69 -9.14 -1.68 3.76
C VAL A 69 -9.75 -0.99 4.96
N LYS A 70 -9.67 -1.62 6.13
CA LYS A 70 -9.91 -0.97 7.41
C LYS A 70 -8.64 -1.01 8.23
N PHE A 71 -8.24 0.14 8.71
CA PHE A 71 -7.01 0.34 9.43
C PHE A 71 -7.32 1.09 10.72
N ARG A 72 -6.87 0.56 11.86
CA ARG A 72 -6.96 1.25 13.14
C ARG A 72 -5.60 1.27 13.80
N PHE A 73 -5.13 2.46 14.13
CA PHE A 73 -3.80 2.70 14.67
C PHE A 73 -3.94 3.46 15.99
N VAL A 74 -3.66 2.77 17.09
CA VAL A 74 -3.78 3.34 18.44
C VAL A 74 -2.38 3.41 19.04
N THR A 75 -1.95 4.60 19.45
CA THR A 75 -0.68 4.78 20.14
C THR A 75 -0.86 5.63 21.39
N GLN A 76 -0.19 5.25 22.46
CA GLN A 76 0.04 6.10 23.62
C GLN A 76 1.49 6.57 23.54
N ILE A 77 1.66 7.89 23.47
CA ILE A 77 2.96 8.55 23.40
C ILE A 77 3.20 9.25 24.73
N ASP A 78 4.29 8.88 25.39
CA ASP A 78 4.68 9.42 26.69
C ASP A 78 5.87 10.37 26.51
N THR A 79 5.72 11.59 27.03
CA THR A 79 6.79 12.59 27.15
C THR A 79 7.13 12.80 28.63
N SER A 80 8.14 13.61 28.94
CA SER A 80 8.47 13.93 30.34
C SER A 80 7.35 14.65 31.10
N GLU A 81 6.44 15.32 30.39
CA GLU A 81 5.37 16.13 30.97
C GLU A 81 4.01 15.45 30.90
N ASN A 82 3.72 14.78 29.79
CA ASN A 82 2.36 14.37 29.42
C ASN A 82 2.35 13.00 28.74
N SER A 83 1.22 12.30 28.87
CA SER A 83 0.89 11.11 28.08
C SER A 83 -0.30 11.45 27.18
N ARG A 84 -0.21 11.11 25.89
CA ARG A 84 -1.26 11.39 24.89
C ARG A 84 -1.67 10.11 24.20
N LEU A 85 -2.98 9.81 24.21
CA LEU A 85 -3.55 8.71 23.45
C LEU A 85 -4.05 9.20 22.09
N THR A 86 -3.54 8.63 21.02
CA THR A 86 -4.04 8.84 19.66
C THR A 86 -4.70 7.56 19.13
N ASP A 87 -5.85 7.70 18.49
CA ASP A 87 -6.56 6.60 17.81
C ASP A 87 -6.97 7.10 16.43
N GLN A 88 -6.33 6.56 15.40
CA GLN A 88 -6.67 6.83 14.00
C GLN A 88 -7.44 5.65 13.42
N GLN A 89 -8.61 5.94 12.87
CA GLN A 89 -9.48 4.96 12.24
C GLN A 89 -9.68 5.33 10.77
N THR A 90 -9.09 4.54 9.89
CA THR A 90 -9.15 4.73 8.44
C THR A 90 -9.95 3.60 7.79
N THR A 91 -10.81 3.96 6.84
CA THR A 91 -11.47 3.00 5.96
C THR A 91 -11.36 3.50 4.54
N THR A 92 -10.89 2.64 3.64
CA THR A 92 -10.77 2.96 2.23
C THR A 92 -11.41 1.90 1.36
N PHE A 93 -11.78 2.30 0.14
CA PHE A 93 -12.28 1.41 -0.89
C PHE A 93 -11.66 1.77 -2.24
N GLU A 94 -11.09 0.77 -2.91
CA GLU A 94 -10.61 0.86 -4.30
C GLU A 94 -11.51 0.04 -5.21
N ALA A 95 -12.04 0.67 -6.25
CA ALA A 95 -12.82 -0.03 -7.27
C ALA A 95 -11.95 -1.06 -8.02
N ALA A 96 -12.57 -2.16 -8.46
CA ALA A 96 -11.90 -3.23 -9.21
C ALA A 96 -11.17 -2.75 -10.47
N ASP A 97 -11.68 -1.72 -11.14
CA ASP A 97 -11.06 -1.12 -12.32
C ASP A 97 -9.89 -0.17 -11.99
N GLY A 98 -9.64 0.06 -10.71
CA GLY A 98 -8.58 0.93 -10.20
C GLY A 98 -8.79 2.42 -10.47
N LYS A 99 -10.01 2.87 -10.85
CA LYS A 99 -10.26 4.27 -11.24
C LYS A 99 -10.81 5.14 -10.13
N THR A 100 -11.39 4.53 -9.10
CA THR A 100 -11.99 5.26 -7.97
C THR A 100 -11.41 4.77 -6.66
N PHE A 101 -11.08 5.72 -5.79
CA PHE A 101 -10.62 5.50 -4.43
C PHE A 101 -11.43 6.37 -3.47
N SER A 102 -12.14 5.75 -2.54
CA SER A 102 -12.85 6.47 -1.48
C SER A 102 -12.14 6.25 -0.16
N PHE A 103 -12.04 7.29 0.66
CA PHE A 103 -11.31 7.26 1.92
C PHE A 103 -12.06 8.03 3.00
N VAL A 104 -11.96 7.54 4.23
CA VAL A 104 -12.36 8.25 5.44
C VAL A 104 -11.35 7.96 6.54
N THR A 105 -10.82 9.00 7.16
CA THR A 105 -9.91 8.92 8.30
C THR A 105 -10.47 9.76 9.44
N LYS A 106 -10.66 9.14 10.60
CA LYS A 106 -11.04 9.81 11.84
C LYS A 106 -9.88 9.73 12.82
N SER A 107 -9.47 10.89 13.33
CA SER A 107 -8.38 11.00 14.29
C SER A 107 -8.92 11.46 15.62
N PHE A 108 -8.71 10.64 16.64
CA PHE A 108 -9.11 10.92 18.01
C PHE A 108 -7.86 11.20 18.85
N THR A 109 -7.92 12.24 19.69
CA THR A 109 -6.95 12.48 20.77
C THR A 109 -7.67 12.35 22.09
N ASP A 110 -7.16 11.52 23.00
CA ASP A 110 -7.74 11.28 24.32
C ASP A 110 -9.25 11.00 24.24
N GLN A 111 -9.63 10.17 23.26
CA GLN A 111 -11.00 9.73 22.94
C GLN A 111 -11.92 10.82 22.38
N THR A 112 -11.42 12.03 22.16
CA THR A 112 -12.14 13.14 21.54
C THR A 112 -11.84 13.17 20.04
N LEU A 113 -12.88 13.30 19.21
CA LEU A 113 -12.70 13.44 17.77
C LEU A 113 -12.10 14.82 17.46
N GLU A 114 -10.88 14.83 16.97
CA GLU A 114 -10.16 16.07 16.61
C GLU A 114 -10.33 16.38 15.12
N ARG A 115 -10.28 15.36 14.27
CA ARG A 115 -10.27 15.52 12.81
C ARG A 115 -11.02 14.38 12.13
N GLU A 116 -11.75 14.74 11.07
CA GLU A 116 -12.37 13.78 10.14
C GLU A 116 -12.07 14.24 8.72
N LEU A 117 -11.24 13.48 8.00
CA LEU A 117 -11.01 13.62 6.57
C LEU A 117 -11.90 12.61 5.85
N LYS A 118 -12.63 13.05 4.83
CA LYS A 118 -13.42 12.16 3.98
C LYS A 118 -13.40 12.67 2.56
N GLY A 119 -13.14 11.79 1.59
CA GLY A 119 -13.15 12.17 0.18
C GLY A 119 -13.22 11.00 -0.78
N THR A 120 -13.23 11.33 -2.06
CA THR A 120 -13.13 10.39 -3.17
C THR A 120 -12.21 10.93 -4.25
N ALA A 121 -11.22 10.15 -4.62
CA ALA A 121 -10.33 10.39 -5.75
C ALA A 121 -10.77 9.59 -6.97
N ARG A 122 -10.80 10.21 -8.14
CA ARG A 122 -11.12 9.58 -9.42
C ARG A 122 -10.07 9.93 -10.46
N ARG A 123 -9.57 8.92 -11.15
CA ARG A 123 -8.69 9.11 -12.30
C ARG A 123 -9.49 9.67 -13.47
N GLU A 124 -9.04 10.80 -13.99
CA GLU A 124 -9.57 11.44 -15.19
C GLU A 124 -8.52 11.40 -16.31
N ALA A 125 -8.87 11.89 -17.51
CA ALA A 125 -7.96 11.82 -18.65
C ALA A 125 -6.70 12.69 -18.48
N ASP A 126 -6.76 13.69 -17.61
CA ASP A 126 -5.78 14.76 -17.43
C ASP A 126 -5.31 14.88 -15.97
N GLY A 127 -5.36 13.77 -15.21
CA GLY A 127 -4.83 13.67 -13.86
C GLY A 127 -5.75 12.92 -12.90
N LEU A 128 -5.65 13.27 -11.62
CA LEU A 128 -6.47 12.74 -10.54
C LEU A 128 -7.35 13.85 -9.99
N LYS A 129 -8.67 13.68 -10.02
CA LYS A 129 -9.62 14.59 -9.39
C LYS A 129 -9.97 14.07 -7.99
N VAL A 130 -9.69 14.86 -6.97
CA VAL A 130 -10.05 14.57 -5.58
C VAL A 130 -11.19 15.48 -5.15
N GLU A 131 -12.26 14.88 -4.63
CA GLU A 131 -13.38 15.57 -4.02
C GLU A 131 -13.40 15.29 -2.52
N ILE A 132 -13.11 16.30 -1.71
CA ILE A 132 -13.14 16.27 -0.26
C ILE A 132 -14.56 16.65 0.20
N GLU A 133 -15.12 15.85 1.09
CA GLU A 133 -16.42 16.08 1.74
C GLU A 133 -16.27 16.63 3.16
N LYS A 134 -15.19 16.25 3.86
CA LYS A 134 -14.85 16.70 5.22
C LYS A 134 -13.34 16.89 5.36
N PRO A 135 -12.87 17.82 6.21
CA PRO A 135 -13.63 18.63 7.16
C PRO A 135 -14.50 19.72 6.53
N GLU A 136 -14.06 20.25 5.39
CA GLU A 136 -14.81 21.21 4.57
C GLU A 136 -14.84 20.73 3.11
N PRO A 137 -15.96 20.89 2.38
CA PRO A 137 -16.03 20.49 0.99
C PRO A 137 -15.03 21.25 0.12
N ASN A 138 -14.16 20.52 -0.59
CA ASN A 138 -13.19 21.07 -1.52
C ASN A 138 -12.98 20.12 -2.72
N SER A 139 -12.43 20.63 -3.82
CA SER A 139 -11.97 19.82 -4.94
C SER A 139 -10.56 20.20 -5.32
N VAL A 140 -9.69 19.20 -5.44
CA VAL A 140 -8.29 19.35 -5.84
C VAL A 140 -8.05 18.54 -7.09
N LYS A 141 -7.19 19.04 -7.98
CA LYS A 141 -6.73 18.32 -9.16
C LYS A 141 -5.24 18.09 -9.02
N LEU A 142 -4.84 16.83 -9.11
CA LEU A 142 -3.47 16.36 -8.90
C LEU A 142 -2.97 15.64 -10.13
N GLU A 143 -1.67 15.38 -10.15
CA GLU A 143 -1.06 14.53 -11.17
C GLU A 143 -1.65 13.11 -11.13
N GLY A 144 -1.71 12.48 -12.30
CA GLY A 144 -2.26 11.14 -12.43
C GLY A 144 -1.37 10.11 -11.74
N THR A 145 -1.90 9.39 -10.75
CA THR A 145 -1.14 8.39 -10.00
C THR A 145 -1.97 7.13 -9.69
N GLN A 146 -1.43 6.21 -8.89
CA GLN A 146 -2.07 4.99 -8.41
C GLN A 146 -2.50 5.03 -6.95
N PHE A 147 -3.40 4.11 -6.62
CA PHE A 147 -3.96 3.93 -5.29
C PHE A 147 -3.26 2.76 -4.56
N PRO A 148 -3.41 2.64 -3.23
CA PRO A 148 -2.59 1.75 -2.40
C PRO A 148 -2.58 0.28 -2.81
N THR A 149 -3.72 -0.28 -3.22
CA THR A 149 -3.81 -1.68 -3.61
C THR A 149 -3.12 -1.92 -4.95
N GLN A 150 -3.21 -0.98 -5.88
CA GLN A 150 -2.46 -1.07 -7.15
C GLN A 150 -0.97 -0.94 -6.93
N HIS A 151 -0.55 -0.06 -6.03
CA HIS A 151 0.84 0.09 -5.62
C HIS A 151 1.39 -1.22 -5.01
N LEU A 152 0.61 -1.87 -4.14
CA LEU A 152 0.96 -3.19 -3.60
C LEU A 152 1.04 -4.28 -4.69
N VAL A 153 0.11 -4.28 -5.65
CA VAL A 153 0.13 -5.22 -6.78
C VAL A 153 1.35 -4.98 -7.68
N GLU A 154 1.72 -3.72 -7.95
CA GLU A 154 2.93 -3.37 -8.67
C GLU A 154 4.17 -3.88 -7.94
N LEU A 155 4.28 -3.61 -6.63
CA LEU A 155 5.37 -4.06 -5.78
C LEU A 155 5.56 -5.57 -5.84
N ILE A 156 4.48 -6.34 -5.65
CA ILE A 156 4.54 -7.81 -5.73
C ILE A 156 4.90 -8.26 -7.14
N GLY A 157 4.36 -7.60 -8.18
CA GLY A 157 4.67 -7.88 -9.58
C GLY A 157 6.16 -7.71 -9.89
N LYS A 158 6.74 -6.57 -9.51
CA LYS A 158 8.16 -6.24 -9.69
C LYS A 158 9.09 -7.14 -8.87
N ALA A 159 8.73 -7.42 -7.61
CA ALA A 159 9.46 -8.35 -6.77
C ALA A 159 9.52 -9.78 -7.38
N ASN A 160 8.44 -10.21 -8.05
CA ASN A 160 8.38 -11.50 -8.75
C ASN A 160 9.23 -11.54 -10.03
N THR A 161 9.34 -10.43 -10.76
CA THR A 161 10.20 -10.35 -11.95
C THR A 161 11.68 -10.08 -11.60
N GLY A 162 11.98 -9.88 -10.32
CA GLY A 162 13.33 -9.63 -9.81
C GLY A 162 13.77 -8.17 -9.93
N GLU A 163 12.86 -7.25 -10.27
CA GLU A 163 13.10 -5.81 -10.18
C GLU A 163 13.11 -5.41 -8.70
N ASN A 164 14.19 -4.78 -8.27
CA ASN A 164 14.53 -4.63 -6.86
C ASN A 164 14.80 -3.20 -6.39
N PHE A 165 14.72 -2.24 -7.31
CA PHE A 165 14.83 -0.82 -7.02
C PHE A 165 14.05 -0.06 -8.09
N TYR A 166 13.05 0.71 -7.69
CA TYR A 166 12.26 1.52 -8.62
C TYR A 166 11.59 2.69 -7.89
N GLU A 167 11.13 3.65 -8.68
CA GLU A 167 10.38 4.81 -8.22
C GLU A 167 8.99 4.79 -8.86
N THR A 168 7.99 5.23 -8.11
CA THR A 168 6.61 5.38 -8.55
C THR A 168 5.89 6.38 -7.65
N SER A 169 4.70 6.84 -8.02
CA SER A 169 3.90 7.72 -7.17
C SER A 169 2.67 7.01 -6.60
N ILE A 170 2.09 7.60 -5.56
CA ILE A 170 0.88 7.10 -4.89
C ILE A 170 0.00 8.24 -4.39
N PHE A 171 -1.32 8.04 -4.47
CA PHE A 171 -2.30 8.78 -3.70
C PHE A 171 -2.97 7.81 -2.72
N ASP A 172 -2.79 8.02 -1.41
CA ASP A 172 -3.32 7.15 -0.36
C ASP A 172 -4.40 7.82 0.53
N GLY A 173 -4.70 9.10 0.28
CA GLY A 173 -5.67 9.86 1.07
C GLY A 173 -5.24 10.10 2.51
N SER A 174 -3.92 10.11 2.77
CA SER A 174 -3.32 10.53 4.04
C SER A 174 -3.40 12.04 4.24
N GLU A 175 -3.03 12.50 5.44
CA GLU A 175 -2.99 13.92 5.83
C GLU A 175 -4.27 14.73 5.53
N ASP A 176 -4.19 15.65 4.57
CA ASP A 176 -5.26 16.51 4.05
C ASP A 176 -5.94 15.96 2.78
N GLY A 177 -5.41 14.85 2.24
CA GLY A 177 -5.96 14.15 1.09
C GLY A 177 -5.84 14.94 -0.21
N ASP A 178 -4.84 15.81 -0.30
CA ASP A 178 -4.64 16.78 -1.38
C ASP A 178 -3.26 16.69 -2.03
N GLU A 179 -2.48 15.65 -1.73
CA GLU A 179 -1.13 15.47 -2.25
C GLU A 179 -0.91 14.09 -2.87
N VAL A 180 0.04 14.03 -3.81
CA VAL A 180 0.56 12.79 -4.40
C VAL A 180 1.99 12.65 -3.92
N MET A 181 2.29 11.52 -3.32
CA MET A 181 3.63 11.24 -2.81
C MET A 181 4.43 10.46 -3.83
N THR A 182 5.72 10.80 -3.97
CA THR A 182 6.67 9.96 -4.67
C THR A 182 7.25 8.92 -3.72
N THR A 183 7.35 7.69 -4.20
CA THR A 183 7.83 6.54 -3.44
C THR A 183 9.03 5.91 -4.13
N THR A 184 10.15 5.84 -3.43
CA THR A 184 11.27 4.98 -3.82
C THR A 184 11.13 3.65 -3.10
N VAL A 185 11.16 2.56 -3.85
CA VAL A 185 10.97 1.20 -3.36
C VAL A 185 12.25 0.40 -3.56
N VAL A 186 12.71 -0.25 -2.49
CA VAL A 186 13.83 -1.19 -2.50
C VAL A 186 13.35 -2.56 -2.07
N VAL A 187 13.62 -3.58 -2.87
CA VAL A 187 13.23 -4.97 -2.58
C VAL A 187 14.47 -5.82 -2.34
N GLY A 188 14.55 -6.41 -1.16
CA GLY A 188 15.58 -7.34 -0.76
C GLY A 188 15.47 -8.70 -1.47
N LYS A 189 16.41 -9.59 -1.15
CA LYS A 189 16.36 -10.96 -1.66
C LYS A 189 15.22 -11.72 -1.00
N LYS A 190 14.60 -12.62 -1.76
CA LYS A 190 13.55 -13.49 -1.24
C LYS A 190 14.11 -14.52 -0.27
N GLU A 191 13.60 -14.54 0.96
CA GLU A 191 14.15 -15.31 2.07
C GLU A 191 13.07 -16.20 2.72
N PRO A 192 13.44 -17.38 3.25
CA PRO A 192 12.53 -18.21 4.02
C PRO A 192 12.26 -17.60 5.41
N VAL A 193 11.11 -17.92 6.00
CA VAL A 193 10.87 -17.65 7.43
C VAL A 193 11.75 -18.58 8.27
N GLU A 194 12.66 -17.99 9.04
CA GLU A 194 13.52 -18.73 9.96
C GLU A 194 12.72 -19.24 11.18
N LYS A 195 13.14 -20.38 11.75
CA LYS A 195 12.47 -20.95 12.93
C LYS A 195 12.58 -20.05 14.17
N SER A 196 13.59 -19.20 14.22
CA SER A 196 13.81 -18.22 15.29
C SER A 196 13.05 -16.92 15.08
N ASP A 197 12.28 -16.78 14.00
CA ASP A 197 11.51 -15.57 13.73
C ASP A 197 10.45 -15.36 14.84
N PRO A 198 10.46 -14.20 15.52
CA PRO A 198 9.61 -13.94 16.67
C PRO A 198 8.11 -13.83 16.33
N GLU A 199 7.77 -13.72 15.04
CA GLU A 199 6.40 -13.65 14.54
C GLU A 199 5.93 -14.99 13.95
N ALA A 200 6.80 -16.00 13.81
CA ALA A 200 6.45 -17.30 13.27
C ALA A 200 5.20 -17.95 13.92
N PRO A 201 4.97 -17.84 15.26
CA PRO A 201 3.75 -18.33 15.88
C PRO A 201 2.46 -17.64 15.42
N ALA A 202 2.54 -16.37 14.98
CA ALA A 202 1.40 -15.56 14.56
C ALA A 202 1.00 -15.80 13.09
N LEU A 203 1.87 -16.41 12.28
CA LEU A 203 1.70 -16.53 10.82
C LEU A 203 0.59 -17.49 10.35
N ALA A 204 -0.24 -18.06 11.23
CA ALA A 204 -1.44 -18.84 10.89
C ALA A 204 -1.28 -19.90 9.75
N GLY A 205 -0.08 -20.44 9.53
CA GLY A 205 0.23 -21.38 8.45
C GLY A 205 1.24 -20.88 7.40
N PHE A 206 1.48 -19.58 7.31
CA PHE A 206 2.44 -18.95 6.38
C PHE A 206 3.90 -19.03 6.81
N ALA A 207 4.21 -19.67 7.95
CA ALA A 207 5.58 -19.83 8.42
C ALA A 207 6.48 -20.67 7.50
N LYS A 208 5.95 -21.25 6.42
CA LYS A 208 6.71 -21.95 5.37
C LYS A 208 6.87 -21.13 4.08
N GLU A 209 6.12 -20.05 3.94
CA GLU A 209 6.20 -19.18 2.78
C GLU A 209 7.42 -18.28 2.90
N LYS A 210 7.94 -17.88 1.74
CA LYS A 210 9.06 -16.94 1.67
C LYS A 210 8.53 -15.52 1.63
N PHE A 211 9.34 -14.59 2.11
CA PHE A 211 9.04 -13.17 2.05
C PHE A 211 10.17 -12.41 1.35
N TRP A 212 9.89 -11.18 0.95
CA TRP A 212 10.90 -10.19 0.58
C TRP A 212 11.01 -9.15 1.70
N PRO A 213 12.21 -8.80 2.17
CA PRO A 213 12.43 -7.52 2.85
C PRO A 213 12.12 -6.39 1.87
N VAL A 214 11.40 -5.37 2.30
CA VAL A 214 11.04 -4.20 1.47
C VAL A 214 11.27 -2.94 2.30
N ASP A 215 11.85 -1.92 1.66
CA ASP A 215 11.93 -0.56 2.18
C ASP A 215 11.20 0.37 1.21
N ILE A 216 10.37 1.26 1.73
CA ILE A 216 9.70 2.31 0.96
C ILE A 216 9.97 3.65 1.64
N ALA A 217 10.42 4.62 0.86
CA ALA A 217 10.62 6.00 1.30
C ALA A 217 9.65 6.91 0.55
N TYR A 218 8.98 7.81 1.28
CA TYR A 218 7.95 8.73 0.79
C TYR A 218 8.49 10.16 0.76
N PHE A 219 8.27 10.84 -0.36
CA PHE A 219 8.74 12.19 -0.64
C PHE A 219 7.57 13.05 -1.10
N ASP A 220 7.47 14.26 -0.54
CA ASP A 220 6.58 15.31 -1.03
C ASP A 220 7.33 16.15 -2.08
N GLU A 221 6.85 16.10 -3.33
CA GLU A 221 7.43 16.85 -4.46
C GLU A 221 7.15 18.35 -4.40
N ALA A 222 6.30 18.85 -3.49
CA ALA A 222 5.98 20.27 -3.37
C ALA A 222 7.17 21.11 -2.85
N THR A 223 8.18 20.48 -2.25
CA THR A 223 9.35 21.16 -1.70
C THR A 223 10.46 21.33 -2.75
N GLU A 224 10.40 22.41 -3.54
CA GLU A 224 11.49 22.75 -4.48
C GLU A 224 12.77 23.23 -3.76
N GLY A 225 13.79 22.37 -3.69
CA GLY A 225 15.19 22.73 -3.45
C GLY A 225 15.77 22.35 -2.06
N GLY A 226 16.89 21.61 -2.06
CA GLY A 226 17.60 21.17 -0.87
C GLY A 226 18.19 19.76 -1.05
N GLU A 227 18.86 19.22 -0.02
CA GLU A 227 19.00 17.76 0.11
C GLU A 227 17.63 17.22 0.54
N GLU A 228 16.93 16.58 -0.38
CA GLU A 228 15.59 16.04 -0.13
C GLU A 228 15.70 14.79 0.76
N VAL A 229 15.08 14.86 1.93
CA VAL A 229 14.97 13.74 2.86
C VAL A 229 13.53 13.22 2.81
N PRO A 230 13.32 11.90 2.90
CA PRO A 230 11.97 11.36 2.91
C PRO A 230 11.23 11.82 4.18
N GLU A 231 9.97 12.15 4.03
CA GLU A 231 9.11 12.52 5.16
C GLU A 231 8.79 11.32 6.05
N TYR A 232 8.70 10.15 5.41
CA TYR A 232 8.37 8.89 6.05
C TYR A 232 9.09 7.74 5.36
N ARG A 233 9.57 6.79 6.15
CA ARG A 233 10.14 5.54 5.66
C ARG A 233 9.50 4.37 6.37
N ILE A 234 9.23 3.31 5.62
CA ILE A 234 8.76 2.05 6.18
C ILE A 234 9.58 0.88 5.66
N SER A 235 10.00 0.02 6.58
CA SER A 235 10.62 -1.27 6.28
C SER A 235 9.69 -2.38 6.74
N PHE A 236 9.56 -3.44 5.95
CA PHE A 236 8.71 -4.58 6.31
C PHE A 236 9.10 -5.86 5.55
N LYS A 237 8.58 -6.99 6.02
CA LYS A 237 8.62 -8.27 5.29
C LYS A 237 7.31 -8.47 4.55
N LEU A 238 7.39 -8.63 3.23
CA LEU A 238 6.26 -8.82 2.32
C LEU A 238 6.14 -10.27 1.85
N HIS A 239 4.97 -10.87 2.01
CA HIS A 239 4.62 -12.17 1.42
C HIS A 239 3.91 -12.00 0.06
N GLU A 240 3.93 -13.06 -0.77
CA GLU A 240 3.31 -13.05 -2.11
C GLU A 240 1.82 -12.72 -2.12
N ASN A 241 1.13 -13.00 -1.01
CA ASN A 241 -0.30 -12.79 -0.84
C ASN A 241 -0.67 -11.38 -0.32
N GLY A 242 0.31 -10.48 -0.20
CA GLY A 242 0.11 -9.11 0.29
C GLY A 242 0.16 -8.95 1.81
N LEU A 243 0.40 -10.02 2.58
CA LEU A 243 0.65 -9.91 4.02
C LEU A 243 1.98 -9.21 4.28
N THR A 244 1.94 -8.16 5.11
CA THR A 244 3.12 -7.48 5.65
C THR A 244 3.33 -7.83 7.12
N ARG A 245 4.57 -7.76 7.61
CA ARG A 245 4.94 -8.02 9.00
C ARG A 245 6.32 -7.44 9.32
N ASP A 246 6.72 -7.48 10.59
CA ASP A 246 8.02 -6.98 11.05
C ASP A 246 8.24 -5.54 10.58
N LEU A 247 7.28 -4.67 10.93
CA LEU A 247 7.24 -3.30 10.44
C LEU A 247 8.23 -2.45 11.21
N VAL A 248 8.93 -1.57 10.53
CA VAL A 248 9.68 -0.44 11.11
C VAL A 248 9.18 0.82 10.42
N MET A 249 8.65 1.76 11.18
CA MET A 249 8.04 2.99 10.70
C MET A 249 8.87 4.16 11.25
N ASP A 250 9.55 4.87 10.36
CA ASP A 250 10.51 5.94 10.69
C ASP A 250 9.95 7.29 10.22
N TYR A 251 9.73 8.18 11.19
CA TYR A 251 9.18 9.53 11.04
C TYR A 251 10.27 10.59 11.23
N ASN A 252 11.54 10.24 10.96
CA ASN A 252 12.75 11.04 11.15
C ASN A 252 13.11 11.34 12.61
N ASP A 253 12.23 12.00 13.35
CA ASP A 253 12.49 12.36 14.76
C ASP A 253 12.32 11.19 15.73
N PHE A 254 11.59 10.15 15.32
CA PHE A 254 11.42 8.89 16.05
C PHE A 254 11.02 7.76 15.10
N SER A 255 11.27 6.52 15.52
CA SER A 255 10.83 5.31 14.83
C SER A 255 10.06 4.39 15.79
N MET A 256 9.22 3.54 15.23
CA MET A 256 8.55 2.49 15.98
C MET A 256 8.54 1.18 15.21
N THR A 257 8.50 0.07 15.94
CA THR A 257 8.30 -1.25 15.34
C THR A 257 6.87 -1.73 15.52
N GLY A 258 6.37 -2.47 14.52
CA GLY A 258 5.08 -3.13 14.53
C GLY A 258 5.25 -4.64 14.39
N LYS A 259 5.11 -5.36 15.50
CA LYS A 259 5.23 -6.82 15.54
C LYS A 259 3.88 -7.49 15.35
N LEU A 260 3.76 -8.37 14.35
CA LEU A 260 2.57 -9.19 14.14
C LEU A 260 2.34 -10.15 15.32
N VAL A 261 1.19 -10.01 15.97
CA VAL A 261 0.77 -10.85 17.11
C VAL A 261 -0.44 -11.72 16.82
N ASN A 262 -1.24 -11.38 15.80
CA ASN A 262 -2.34 -12.22 15.34
C ASN A 262 -2.58 -12.04 13.85
N LEU A 263 -2.78 -13.16 13.15
CA LEU A 263 -3.26 -13.19 11.78
C LEU A 263 -4.52 -14.05 11.71
N THR A 264 -5.58 -13.48 11.15
CA THR A 264 -6.81 -14.19 10.79
C THR A 264 -6.96 -14.13 9.28
N LEU A 265 -7.04 -15.28 8.61
CA LEU A 265 -7.42 -15.33 7.20
C LEU A 265 -8.93 -15.28 7.04
N PHE A 266 -9.38 -14.58 6.01
CA PHE A 266 -10.77 -14.62 5.59
C PHE A 266 -10.92 -15.51 4.36
N ASP A 267 -12.13 -16.01 4.14
CA ASP A 267 -12.43 -16.77 2.94
C ASP A 267 -12.27 -15.86 1.70
N PRO A 268 -11.62 -16.35 0.62
CA PRO A 268 -11.50 -15.57 -0.59
C PRO A 268 -12.89 -15.28 -1.16
N ALA A 269 -13.13 -14.02 -1.54
CA ALA A 269 -14.35 -13.67 -2.24
C ALA A 269 -14.45 -14.44 -3.58
N PRO A 270 -15.66 -14.80 -4.03
CA PRO A 270 -15.84 -15.56 -5.27
C PRO A 270 -15.17 -14.86 -6.45
N GLN A 271 -14.24 -15.54 -7.13
CA GLN A 271 -13.52 -14.99 -8.30
C GLN A 271 -14.37 -14.90 -9.58
N ASN A 272 -15.66 -15.21 -9.50
CA ASN A 272 -16.55 -15.11 -10.64
C ASN A 272 -16.98 -13.66 -10.82
N CYS A 273 -16.19 -12.91 -11.58
CA CYS A 273 -16.63 -11.62 -12.10
C CYS A 273 -17.79 -11.90 -13.05
N ASN A 274 -19.03 -11.88 -12.56
CA ASN A 274 -20.20 -11.98 -13.44
C ASN A 274 -20.18 -10.75 -14.36
N GLN A 275 -19.74 -10.94 -15.60
CA GLN A 275 -19.94 -10.00 -16.70
C GLN A 275 -21.39 -10.06 -17.19
#